data_AF-A0A940SL17-F1
#
_entry.id   AF-A0A940SL17-F1
#
_cell.length_a   1.000
_cell.length_b   1.000
_cell.length_c   1.000
_cell.angle_alpha   90.00
_cell.angle_beta   90.00
_cell.angle_gamma   90.00
#
_symmetry.space_group_name_H-M   'P 1'
#
loop_
_entity.id
_entity.type
_entity.pdbx_description
1 polymer ?
#
loop_
_entity_poly.entity_id
_entity_poly.type
_entity_poly.pdbx_seq_one_letter_code
_entity_poly.pdbx_strand_id
1 'polypeptide(L)'
;MFDKGSIIQYFRQKKGLTQEELGHGICSKTHLSKIERGLTEVSDETITLLCNRMGFSMEEELEKLENVQKLIESLQKQLTHQDKQKALNIIEELNNEDFKYIQPLNIRYILLKARYYLVIDEVDLCKEILFSRTFRNQKIPQPEEDLLNHTLGIYYIKKNEVHTALIYLKKVSLELYRNPEVHYHLALAYHMCEGFISAYYHLQKAKEFFIFTNNYHRILDTESLLLMITEDEGHLEFSEVQMRYDNLLDIADKIKDEGRQVYLLHNFAYQLYRHGMHQTAVIYYQKAMKVNKTNKFNYLNSFFGYMRCVYDGKLEDEQTIISIIKEGLEEATSSKQLLFIHFFKLYFYKVSNETSNYYSYLEVSLIPYLYEIKHKTYFDYFIKDLIQFYILNDDSNKLLQFSKNYSIKISMEE
;
A
#
# COMPACT_ATOMS: atom_id res chain seq x y z
N MET A 1 -13.56 -18.56 -22.32
CA MET A 1 -13.13 -19.54 -23.33
C MET A 1 -12.19 -18.82 -24.28
N PHE A 2 -11.00 -19.38 -24.53
CA PHE A 2 -9.99 -18.75 -25.38
C PHE A 2 -10.39 -18.83 -26.86
N ASP A 3 -10.14 -17.78 -27.63
CA ASP A 3 -10.44 -17.76 -29.07
C ASP A 3 -9.42 -18.62 -29.84
N LYS A 4 -9.85 -19.79 -30.30
CA LYS A 4 -9.04 -20.73 -31.10
C LYS A 4 -8.44 -20.05 -32.35
N GLY A 5 -9.13 -19.07 -32.94
CA GLY A 5 -8.65 -18.33 -34.11
C GLY A 5 -7.37 -17.53 -33.82
N SER A 6 -7.38 -16.77 -32.72
CA SER A 6 -6.20 -16.02 -32.26
C SER A 6 -5.00 -16.93 -31.93
N ILE A 7 -5.25 -18.12 -31.38
CA ILE A 7 -4.21 -19.12 -31.09
C ILE A 7 -3.58 -19.62 -32.40
N ILE A 8 -4.40 -20.00 -33.39
CA ILE A 8 -3.93 -20.43 -34.71
C ILE A 8 -3.07 -19.33 -35.35
N GLN A 9 -3.53 -18.08 -35.29
CA GLN A 9 -2.78 -16.95 -35.83
C GLN A 9 -1.39 -16.81 -35.19
N TYR A 10 -1.30 -16.93 -33.87
CA TYR A 10 -0.04 -16.85 -33.14
C TYR A 10 0.94 -17.96 -33.56
N PHE A 11 0.51 -19.22 -33.49
CA PHE A 11 1.39 -20.35 -33.82
C PHE A 11 1.81 -20.34 -35.30
N ARG A 12 0.94 -19.87 -36.21
CA ARG A 12 1.29 -19.66 -37.61
C ARG A 12 2.44 -18.67 -37.75
N GLN A 13 2.32 -17.50 -37.11
CA GLN A 13 3.34 -16.46 -37.14
C GLN A 13 4.65 -16.93 -36.49
N LYS A 14 4.56 -17.66 -35.38
CA LYS A 14 5.71 -18.27 -34.68
C LYS A 14 6.51 -19.23 -35.58
N LYS A 15 5.83 -19.96 -36.46
CA LYS A 15 6.46 -20.83 -37.48
C LYS A 15 6.83 -20.11 -38.78
N GLY A 16 6.53 -18.82 -38.92
CA GLY A 16 6.83 -18.04 -40.13
C GLY A 16 5.99 -18.41 -41.36
N LEU A 17 4.85 -19.09 -41.16
CA LEU A 17 4.00 -19.54 -42.28
C LEU A 17 3.07 -18.41 -42.75
N THR A 18 2.85 -18.30 -44.05
CA THR A 18 1.78 -17.50 -44.63
C THR A 18 0.42 -18.19 -44.45
N GLN A 19 -0.67 -17.43 -44.56
CA GLN A 19 -2.03 -18.01 -44.52
C GLN A 19 -2.27 -18.99 -45.69
N GLU A 20 -1.61 -18.78 -46.81
CA GLU A 20 -1.73 -19.66 -47.97
C GLU A 20 -1.02 -20.98 -47.74
N GLU A 21 0.20 -20.95 -47.20
CA GLU A 21 0.96 -22.15 -46.83
C GLU A 21 0.28 -22.96 -45.73
N LEU A 22 -0.24 -22.29 -44.68
CA LEU A 22 -0.98 -22.99 -43.62
C LEU A 22 -2.31 -23.55 -44.13
N GLY A 23 -3.02 -22.84 -45.02
CA GLY A 23 -4.31 -23.27 -45.55
C GLY A 23 -4.23 -24.32 -46.65
N HIS A 24 -3.09 -24.49 -47.33
CA HIS A 24 -2.97 -25.34 -48.53
C HIS A 24 -3.50 -26.78 -48.33
N GLY A 25 -4.49 -27.19 -49.12
CA GLY A 25 -5.11 -28.52 -49.00
C GLY A 25 -6.01 -28.71 -47.77
N ILE A 26 -6.30 -27.66 -47.00
CA ILE A 26 -7.23 -27.65 -45.86
C ILE A 26 -8.35 -26.64 -46.10
N CYS A 27 -8.01 -25.37 -46.35
CA CYS A 27 -8.97 -24.30 -46.61
C CYS A 27 -8.36 -23.14 -47.42
N SER A 28 -9.21 -22.23 -47.94
CA SER A 28 -8.72 -21.08 -48.70
C SER A 28 -8.07 -20.02 -47.79
N LYS A 29 -7.14 -19.23 -48.33
CA LYS A 29 -6.52 -18.08 -47.64
C LYS A 29 -7.56 -17.14 -47.01
N THR A 30 -8.62 -16.82 -47.76
CA THR A 30 -9.71 -15.96 -47.29
C THR A 30 -10.49 -16.60 -46.15
N HIS A 31 -10.70 -17.91 -46.20
CA HIS A 31 -11.35 -18.64 -45.11
C HIS A 31 -10.47 -18.63 -43.86
N LEU A 32 -9.18 -19.00 -43.96
CA LEU A 32 -8.25 -18.96 -42.82
C LEU A 32 -8.13 -17.56 -42.20
N SER A 33 -8.13 -16.50 -43.01
CA SER A 33 -8.17 -15.11 -42.51
C SER A 33 -9.43 -14.80 -41.68
N LYS A 34 -10.57 -15.41 -42.01
CA LYS A 34 -11.80 -15.28 -41.20
C LYS A 34 -11.71 -16.11 -39.92
N ILE A 35 -11.12 -17.32 -39.97
CA ILE A 35 -10.85 -18.16 -38.79
C ILE A 35 -9.99 -17.41 -37.79
N GLU A 36 -8.84 -16.88 -38.22
CA GLU A 36 -7.88 -16.19 -37.35
C GLU A 36 -8.46 -14.94 -36.66
N ARG A 37 -9.54 -14.38 -37.21
CA ARG A 37 -10.24 -13.21 -36.66
C ARG A 37 -11.52 -13.57 -35.90
N GLY A 38 -11.84 -14.85 -35.75
CA GLY A 38 -13.08 -15.30 -35.12
C GLY A 38 -14.35 -14.91 -35.88
N LEU A 39 -14.27 -14.68 -37.19
CA LEU A 39 -15.39 -14.19 -38.02
C LEU A 39 -16.22 -15.32 -38.66
N THR A 40 -15.87 -16.58 -38.42
CA THR A 40 -16.55 -17.75 -38.99
C THR A 40 -16.35 -18.94 -38.08
N GLU A 41 -17.41 -19.73 -37.86
CA GLU A 41 -17.32 -21.02 -37.17
C GLU A 41 -16.64 -22.05 -38.05
N VAL A 42 -15.87 -22.94 -37.42
CA VAL A 42 -15.00 -23.90 -38.10
C VAL A 42 -15.17 -25.26 -37.45
N SER A 43 -15.17 -26.33 -38.26
CA SER A 43 -15.20 -27.69 -37.73
C SER A 43 -13.94 -28.02 -36.94
N ASP A 44 -14.07 -28.82 -35.88
CA ASP A 44 -12.92 -29.28 -35.09
C ASP A 44 -11.92 -30.09 -35.94
N GLU A 45 -12.38 -30.77 -36.99
CA GLU A 45 -11.52 -31.44 -37.99
C GLU A 45 -10.58 -30.45 -38.69
N THR A 46 -11.11 -29.31 -39.14
CA THR A 46 -10.31 -28.29 -39.83
C THR A 46 -9.29 -27.67 -38.87
N ILE A 47 -9.70 -27.41 -37.62
CA ILE A 47 -8.79 -26.91 -36.57
C ILE A 47 -7.66 -27.91 -36.33
N THR A 48 -7.99 -29.20 -36.20
CA THR A 48 -7.02 -30.28 -35.98
C THR A 48 -6.01 -30.37 -37.12
N LEU A 49 -6.45 -30.30 -38.38
CA LEU A 49 -5.56 -30.30 -39.54
C LEU A 49 -4.59 -29.11 -39.56
N LEU A 50 -5.07 -27.90 -39.22
CA LEU A 50 -4.25 -26.69 -39.14
C LEU A 50 -3.21 -26.81 -38.01
N CYS A 51 -3.63 -27.30 -36.82
CA CYS A 51 -2.76 -27.47 -35.66
C CYS A 51 -1.68 -28.52 -35.90
N ASN A 52 -2.03 -29.66 -36.50
CA ASN A 52 -1.07 -30.71 -36.88
C ASN A 52 0.01 -30.19 -37.83
N ARG A 53 -0.34 -29.35 -38.82
CA ARG A 53 0.66 -28.70 -39.69
C ARG A 53 1.58 -27.76 -38.92
N MET A 54 1.06 -27.09 -37.91
CA MET A 54 1.84 -26.25 -37.00
C MET A 54 2.55 -27.05 -35.89
N GLY A 55 2.33 -28.35 -35.78
CA GLY A 55 3.02 -29.24 -34.84
C GLY A 55 2.66 -29.01 -33.38
N PHE A 56 1.40 -28.65 -33.09
CA PHE A 56 0.88 -28.57 -31.72
C PHE A 56 -0.56 -29.10 -31.65
N SER A 57 -1.03 -29.42 -30.45
CA SER A 57 -2.43 -29.78 -30.19
C SER A 57 -3.20 -28.58 -29.64
N MET A 58 -4.37 -28.29 -30.21
CA MET A 58 -5.25 -27.24 -29.71
C MET A 58 -5.77 -27.56 -28.30
N GLU A 59 -6.04 -28.83 -28.02
CA GLU A 59 -6.56 -29.27 -26.72
C GLU A 59 -5.51 -29.08 -25.62
N GLU A 60 -4.27 -29.52 -25.86
CA GLU A 60 -3.14 -29.32 -24.92
C GLU A 60 -2.87 -27.83 -24.67
N GLU A 61 -2.95 -26.99 -25.71
CA GLU A 61 -2.76 -25.56 -25.57
C GLU A 61 -3.89 -24.89 -24.77
N LEU A 62 -5.15 -25.32 -24.98
CA LEU A 62 -6.27 -24.83 -24.18
C LEU A 62 -6.14 -25.24 -22.71
N GLU A 63 -5.75 -26.49 -22.43
CA GLU A 63 -5.50 -26.96 -21.06
C GLU A 63 -4.37 -26.17 -20.38
N LYS A 64 -3.27 -25.91 -21.10
CA LYS A 64 -2.19 -25.05 -20.62
C LYS A 64 -2.69 -23.64 -20.28
N LEU A 65 -3.46 -23.01 -21.17
CA LEU A 65 -4.00 -21.66 -20.93
C LEU A 65 -4.98 -21.62 -19.76
N GLU A 66 -5.78 -22.68 -19.56
CA GLU A 66 -6.63 -22.82 -18.37
C GLU A 66 -5.79 -22.93 -17.08
N ASN A 67 -4.68 -23.65 -17.11
CA ASN A 67 -3.75 -23.72 -15.98
C ASN A 67 -3.08 -22.37 -15.70
N VAL A 68 -2.64 -21.65 -16.73
CA VAL A 68 -2.13 -20.28 -16.59
C VAL A 68 -3.19 -19.37 -15.97
N GLN A 69 -4.46 -19.47 -16.39
CA GLN A 69 -5.52 -18.69 -15.78
C GLN A 69 -5.69 -18.99 -14.29
N LYS A 70 -5.67 -20.27 -13.89
CA LYS A 70 -5.71 -20.67 -12.48
C LYS A 70 -4.52 -20.13 -11.69
N LEU A 71 -3.32 -20.14 -12.28
CA LEU A 71 -2.12 -19.56 -11.66
C LEU A 71 -2.26 -18.05 -11.46
N ILE A 72 -2.80 -17.31 -12.44
CA ILE A 72 -3.06 -15.88 -12.34
C ILE A 72 -4.11 -15.57 -11.25
N GLU A 73 -5.16 -16.37 -11.15
CA GLU A 73 -6.16 -16.26 -10.08
C GLU A 73 -5.54 -16.55 -8.70
N SER A 74 -4.69 -17.57 -8.63
CA SER A 74 -3.92 -17.90 -7.42
C SER A 74 -2.95 -16.77 -7.04
N LEU A 75 -2.26 -16.17 -8.01
CA LEU A 75 -1.38 -15.02 -7.78
C LEU A 75 -2.15 -13.86 -7.16
N GLN A 76 -3.32 -13.52 -7.72
CA GLN A 76 -4.16 -12.46 -7.17
C GLN A 76 -4.55 -12.77 -5.71
N LYS A 77 -4.94 -14.02 -5.42
CA LYS A 77 -5.24 -14.47 -4.06
C LYS A 77 -4.04 -14.29 -3.13
N GLN A 78 -2.86 -14.77 -3.51
CA GLN A 78 -1.65 -14.64 -2.67
C GLN A 78 -1.27 -13.18 -2.44
N LEU A 79 -1.46 -12.30 -3.43
CA LEU A 79 -1.23 -10.86 -3.27
C LEU A 79 -2.20 -10.23 -2.28
N THR A 80 -3.49 -10.60 -2.33
CA THR A 80 -4.50 -10.16 -1.35
C THR A 80 -4.20 -10.69 0.06
N HIS A 81 -3.72 -11.93 0.18
CA HIS A 81 -3.22 -12.55 1.42
C HIS A 81 -1.85 -12.02 1.86
N GLN A 82 -1.19 -11.22 1.03
CA GLN A 82 0.16 -10.69 1.24
C GLN A 82 1.24 -11.77 1.47
N ASP A 83 1.03 -12.97 0.91
CA ASP A 83 2.03 -14.04 0.93
C ASP A 83 3.07 -13.79 -0.16
N LYS A 84 4.10 -13.01 0.21
CA LYS A 84 5.18 -12.58 -0.69
C LYS A 84 5.90 -13.75 -1.36
N GLN A 85 6.19 -14.81 -0.60
CA GLN A 85 6.97 -15.94 -1.12
C GLN A 85 6.14 -16.77 -2.09
N LYS A 86 4.89 -17.11 -1.74
CA LYS A 86 4.04 -17.86 -2.69
C LYS A 86 3.74 -17.07 -3.94
N ALA A 87 3.52 -15.75 -3.82
CA ALA A 87 3.31 -14.89 -4.97
C ALA A 87 4.55 -14.89 -5.90
N LEU A 88 5.77 -14.83 -5.34
CA LEU A 88 7.01 -14.89 -6.12
C LEU A 88 7.13 -16.23 -6.88
N ASN A 89 6.90 -17.35 -6.20
CA ASN A 89 6.98 -18.68 -6.82
C ASN A 89 6.00 -18.79 -8.02
N ILE A 90 4.77 -18.28 -7.87
CA ILE A 90 3.78 -18.29 -8.97
C ILE A 90 4.23 -17.37 -10.12
N ILE A 91 4.85 -16.22 -9.82
CA ILE A 91 5.41 -15.33 -10.85
C ILE A 91 6.53 -16.01 -11.62
N GLU A 92 7.41 -16.75 -10.94
CA GLU A 92 8.49 -17.53 -11.57
C GLU A 92 7.93 -18.63 -12.47
N GLU A 93 6.91 -19.36 -12.02
CA GLU A 93 6.20 -20.36 -12.82
C GLU A 93 5.56 -19.74 -14.07
N LEU A 94 4.81 -18.64 -13.92
CA LEU A 94 4.21 -17.92 -15.04
C LEU A 94 5.24 -17.36 -16.02
N ASN A 95 6.45 -17.00 -15.58
CA ASN A 95 7.49 -16.51 -16.50
C ASN A 95 8.01 -17.60 -17.45
N ASN A 96 7.85 -18.88 -17.09
CA ASN A 96 8.25 -20.01 -17.92
C ASN A 96 7.16 -20.42 -18.93
N GLU A 97 5.94 -19.93 -18.78
CA GLU A 97 4.81 -20.23 -19.65
C GLU A 97 4.70 -19.28 -20.85
N ASP A 98 4.47 -19.84 -22.04
CA ASP A 98 4.22 -19.04 -23.25
C ASP A 98 2.72 -18.74 -23.40
N PHE A 99 2.23 -17.63 -22.82
CA PHE A 99 0.82 -17.22 -22.93
C PHE A 99 0.63 -15.74 -23.30
N LYS A 100 1.72 -14.98 -23.47
CA LYS A 100 1.71 -13.52 -23.62
C LYS A 100 0.95 -13.03 -24.85
N TYR A 101 0.74 -13.91 -25.84
CA TYR A 101 -0.06 -13.63 -27.03
C TYR A 101 -1.57 -13.52 -26.72
N ILE A 102 -2.05 -14.12 -25.63
CA ILE A 102 -3.42 -13.90 -25.14
C ILE A 102 -3.46 -12.56 -24.40
N GLN A 103 -3.79 -11.48 -25.12
CA GLN A 103 -3.66 -10.11 -24.61
C GLN A 103 -4.39 -9.84 -23.28
N PRO A 104 -5.67 -10.21 -23.08
CA PRO A 104 -6.34 -9.96 -21.80
C PRO A 104 -5.64 -10.63 -20.62
N LEU A 105 -5.17 -11.88 -20.82
CA LEU A 105 -4.46 -12.66 -19.81
C LEU A 105 -3.09 -12.05 -19.49
N ASN A 106 -2.37 -11.62 -20.52
CA ASN A 106 -1.08 -10.95 -20.39
C ASN A 106 -1.19 -9.60 -19.66
N ILE A 107 -2.19 -8.77 -20.01
CA ILE A 107 -2.47 -7.49 -19.32
C ILE A 107 -2.71 -7.76 -17.84
N ARG A 108 -3.57 -8.72 -17.51
CA ARG A 108 -3.88 -9.08 -16.12
C ARG A 108 -2.63 -9.51 -15.37
N TYR A 109 -1.81 -10.39 -15.96
CA TYR A 109 -0.55 -10.83 -15.37
C TYR A 109 0.40 -9.66 -15.09
N ILE A 110 0.61 -8.77 -16.06
CA ILE A 110 1.50 -7.59 -15.91
C ILE A 110 1.02 -6.68 -14.77
N LEU A 111 -0.30 -6.45 -14.65
CA LEU A 111 -0.87 -5.66 -13.57
C LEU A 111 -0.68 -6.34 -12.20
N LEU A 112 -0.88 -7.66 -12.10
CA LEU A 112 -0.61 -8.40 -10.86
C LEU A 112 0.88 -8.41 -10.50
N LYS A 113 1.78 -8.43 -11.49
CA LYS A 113 3.21 -8.26 -11.26
C LYS A 113 3.54 -6.86 -10.73
N ALA A 114 2.88 -5.81 -11.24
CA ALA A 114 3.00 -4.47 -10.66
C ALA A 114 2.49 -4.42 -9.21
N ARG A 115 1.40 -5.14 -8.90
CA ARG A 115 0.90 -5.28 -7.52
C ARG A 115 1.89 -6.02 -6.63
N TYR A 116 2.57 -7.06 -7.12
CA TYR A 116 3.62 -7.74 -6.37
C TYR A 116 4.72 -6.78 -5.91
N TYR A 117 5.20 -5.91 -6.82
CA TYR A 117 6.18 -4.88 -6.45
C TYR A 117 5.68 -3.93 -5.37
N LEU A 118 4.39 -3.57 -5.36
CA LEU A 118 3.81 -2.77 -4.27
C LEU A 118 3.75 -3.53 -2.93
N VAL A 119 3.57 -4.85 -2.95
CA VAL A 119 3.53 -5.69 -1.72
C VAL A 119 4.94 -5.83 -1.11
N ILE A 120 5.98 -5.85 -1.92
CA ILE A 120 7.38 -5.92 -1.47
C ILE A 120 8.03 -4.53 -1.32
N ASP A 121 7.25 -3.45 -1.43
CA ASP A 121 7.68 -2.05 -1.29
C ASP A 121 8.66 -1.54 -2.38
N GLU A 122 8.74 -2.23 -3.53
CA GLU A 122 9.50 -1.83 -4.72
C GLU A 122 8.70 -0.89 -5.63
N VAL A 123 8.39 0.31 -5.12
CA VAL A 123 7.48 1.28 -5.76
C VAL A 123 7.98 1.74 -7.14
N ASP A 124 9.29 1.83 -7.35
CA ASP A 124 9.86 2.28 -8.62
C ASP A 124 9.71 1.23 -9.73
N LEU A 125 9.88 -0.06 -9.42
CA LEU A 125 9.60 -1.15 -10.38
C LEU A 125 8.12 -1.21 -10.76
N CYS A 126 7.22 -0.94 -9.81
CA CYS A 126 5.80 -0.80 -10.10
C CYS A 126 5.54 0.35 -11.09
N LYS A 127 6.17 1.51 -10.87
CA LYS A 127 6.05 2.69 -11.73
C LYS A 127 6.49 2.40 -13.17
N GLU A 128 7.59 1.68 -13.37
CA GLU A 128 8.04 1.29 -14.71
C GLU A 128 6.97 0.53 -15.48
N ILE A 129 6.24 -0.38 -14.81
CA ILE A 129 5.14 -1.11 -15.41
C ILE A 129 3.95 -0.19 -15.69
N LEU A 130 3.39 0.44 -14.65
CA LEU A 130 2.11 1.18 -14.73
C LEU A 130 2.15 2.35 -15.73
N PHE A 131 3.32 2.93 -15.93
CA PHE A 131 3.52 4.07 -16.82
C PHE A 131 4.26 3.70 -18.11
N SER A 132 4.36 2.42 -18.45
CA SER A 132 4.90 1.94 -19.73
C SER A 132 4.01 2.32 -20.91
N ARG A 133 4.55 2.24 -22.13
CA ARG A 133 3.81 2.51 -23.38
C ARG A 133 2.55 1.66 -23.52
N THR A 134 2.58 0.43 -22.99
CA THR A 134 1.45 -0.51 -22.98
C THR A 134 0.20 0.12 -22.39
N PHE A 135 0.31 0.77 -21.24
CA PHE A 135 -0.84 1.33 -20.52
C PHE A 135 -1.14 2.79 -20.84
N ARG A 136 -0.20 3.52 -21.46
CA ARG A 136 -0.43 4.92 -21.87
C ARG A 136 -1.23 5.06 -23.16
N ASN A 137 -1.07 4.13 -24.10
CA ASN A 137 -1.50 4.32 -25.49
C ASN A 137 -2.60 3.34 -25.94
N GLN A 138 -3.07 2.47 -25.06
CA GLN A 138 -4.07 1.45 -25.39
C GLN A 138 -5.30 1.58 -24.50
N LYS A 139 -6.48 1.39 -25.10
CA LYS A 139 -7.71 1.21 -24.35
C LYS A 139 -7.69 -0.17 -23.69
N ILE A 140 -7.71 -0.19 -22.37
CA ILE A 140 -7.74 -1.43 -21.60
C ILE A 140 -9.19 -1.91 -21.51
N PRO A 141 -9.50 -3.17 -21.86
CA PRO A 141 -10.85 -3.70 -21.72
C PRO A 141 -11.21 -3.88 -20.24
N GLN A 142 -12.51 -3.92 -19.95
CA GLN A 142 -13.01 -4.40 -18.67
C GLN A 142 -12.92 -5.94 -18.63
N PRO A 143 -12.55 -6.56 -17.48
CA PRO A 143 -12.35 -5.97 -16.15
C PRO A 143 -10.92 -5.48 -15.84
N GLU A 144 -9.98 -5.52 -16.79
CA GLU A 144 -8.57 -5.18 -16.56
C GLU A 144 -8.35 -3.69 -16.27
N GLU A 145 -9.20 -2.81 -16.80
CA GLU A 145 -9.17 -1.37 -16.49
C GLU A 145 -9.42 -1.11 -15.00
N ASP A 146 -10.36 -1.84 -14.38
CA ASP A 146 -10.62 -1.74 -12.94
C ASP A 146 -9.43 -2.24 -12.12
N LEU A 147 -8.76 -3.31 -12.57
CA LEU A 147 -7.52 -3.78 -11.94
C LEU A 147 -6.39 -2.74 -12.05
N LEU A 148 -6.27 -2.05 -13.20
CA LEU A 148 -5.32 -0.96 -13.36
C LEU A 148 -5.63 0.19 -12.39
N ASN A 149 -6.88 0.66 -12.36
CA ASN A 149 -7.30 1.76 -11.49
C ASN A 149 -7.09 1.42 -10.00
N HIS A 150 -7.41 0.20 -9.59
CA HIS A 150 -7.12 -0.29 -8.25
C HIS A 150 -5.62 -0.27 -7.96
N THR A 151 -4.79 -0.76 -8.89
CA THR A 151 -3.32 -0.80 -8.72
C THR A 151 -2.70 0.61 -8.66
N LEU A 152 -3.17 1.54 -9.50
CA LEU A 152 -2.79 2.95 -9.45
C LEU A 152 -3.18 3.59 -8.12
N GLY A 153 -4.37 3.28 -7.61
CA GLY A 153 -4.80 3.68 -6.27
C GLY A 153 -3.80 3.28 -5.18
N ILE A 154 -3.41 2.00 -5.15
CA ILE A 154 -2.42 1.49 -4.19
C ILE A 154 -1.06 2.18 -4.38
N TYR A 155 -0.62 2.37 -5.63
CA TYR A 155 0.63 3.08 -5.94
C TYR A 155 0.64 4.50 -5.37
N TYR A 156 -0.45 5.27 -5.55
CA TYR A 156 -0.52 6.64 -5.02
C TYR A 156 -0.68 6.69 -3.49
N ILE A 157 -1.32 5.68 -2.86
CA ILE A 157 -1.29 5.54 -1.39
C ILE A 157 0.16 5.37 -0.92
N LYS A 158 0.94 4.49 -1.55
CA LYS A 158 2.37 4.27 -1.22
C LYS A 158 3.25 5.50 -1.44
N LYS A 159 2.88 6.38 -2.36
CA LYS A 159 3.53 7.69 -2.59
C LYS A 159 3.04 8.80 -1.65
N ASN A 160 2.11 8.51 -0.75
CA ASN A 160 1.45 9.49 0.12
C ASN A 160 0.71 10.61 -0.68
N GLU A 161 0.20 10.27 -1.87
CA GLU A 161 -0.57 11.16 -2.75
C GLU A 161 -2.05 10.77 -2.74
N VAL A 162 -2.67 10.88 -1.57
CA VAL A 162 -3.97 10.27 -1.25
C VAL A 162 -5.12 10.79 -2.11
N HIS A 163 -5.14 12.09 -2.44
CA HIS A 163 -6.17 12.64 -3.32
C HIS A 163 -6.12 12.00 -4.71
N THR A 164 -4.92 11.81 -5.27
CA THR A 164 -4.74 11.11 -6.54
C THR A 164 -5.15 9.65 -6.41
N ALA A 165 -4.82 8.98 -5.30
CA ALA A 165 -5.26 7.62 -5.05
C ALA A 165 -6.80 7.50 -5.08
N LEU A 166 -7.53 8.40 -4.41
CA LEU A 166 -8.99 8.41 -4.40
C LEU A 166 -9.58 8.61 -5.81
N ILE A 167 -8.96 9.45 -6.65
CA ILE A 167 -9.40 9.65 -8.04
C ILE A 167 -9.38 8.33 -8.81
N TYR A 168 -8.34 7.52 -8.65
CA TYR A 168 -8.24 6.22 -9.35
C TYR A 168 -9.12 5.15 -8.70
N LEU A 169 -9.14 5.04 -7.37
CA LEU A 169 -9.95 4.04 -6.68
C LEU A 169 -11.45 4.22 -6.93
N LYS A 170 -11.94 5.46 -7.06
CA LYS A 170 -13.34 5.75 -7.38
C LYS A 170 -13.76 5.41 -8.81
N LYS A 171 -12.80 5.18 -9.72
CA LYS A 171 -13.10 4.72 -11.10
C LYS A 171 -13.39 3.23 -11.18
N VAL A 172 -13.02 2.46 -10.15
CA VAL A 172 -13.25 1.01 -10.11
C VAL A 172 -14.75 0.75 -9.99
N SER A 173 -15.30 -0.05 -10.91
CA SER A 173 -16.71 -0.46 -10.82
C SER A 173 -16.91 -1.50 -9.72
N LEU A 174 -17.35 -1.08 -8.53
CA LEU A 174 -17.49 -1.97 -7.37
C LEU A 174 -18.46 -3.14 -7.59
N GLU A 175 -19.43 -3.00 -8.49
CA GLU A 175 -20.40 -4.06 -8.82
C GLU A 175 -19.83 -5.12 -9.76
N LEU A 176 -18.95 -4.71 -10.68
CA LEU A 176 -18.39 -5.59 -11.73
C LEU A 176 -17.01 -6.13 -11.34
N TYR A 177 -16.26 -5.37 -10.54
CA TYR A 177 -14.92 -5.72 -10.11
C TYR A 177 -14.97 -6.79 -9.03
N ARG A 178 -14.69 -8.04 -9.43
CA ARG A 178 -14.73 -9.24 -8.58
C ARG A 178 -13.61 -9.33 -7.54
N ASN A 179 -13.08 -8.21 -7.06
CA ASN A 179 -12.09 -8.17 -5.98
C ASN A 179 -12.48 -7.13 -4.91
N PRO A 180 -13.22 -7.56 -3.87
CA PRO A 180 -13.66 -6.68 -2.78
C PRO A 180 -12.51 -6.06 -1.95
N GLU A 181 -11.26 -6.49 -2.12
CA GLU A 181 -10.08 -5.86 -1.51
C GLU A 181 -9.99 -4.35 -1.82
N VAL A 182 -10.57 -3.88 -2.93
CA VAL A 182 -10.63 -2.44 -3.24
C VAL A 182 -11.27 -1.62 -2.13
N HIS A 183 -12.22 -2.18 -1.37
CA HIS A 183 -12.81 -1.51 -0.22
C HIS A 183 -11.76 -1.20 0.85
N TYR A 184 -10.79 -2.09 1.09
CA TYR A 184 -9.72 -1.83 2.06
C TYR A 184 -8.85 -0.64 1.64
N HIS A 185 -8.50 -0.53 0.36
CA HIS A 185 -7.68 0.59 -0.13
C HIS A 185 -8.47 1.90 -0.23
N LEU A 186 -9.77 1.85 -0.55
CA LEU A 186 -10.67 3.00 -0.42
C LEU A 186 -10.72 3.49 1.03
N ALA A 187 -10.86 2.58 1.99
CA ALA A 187 -10.88 2.93 3.40
C ALA A 187 -9.58 3.60 3.86
N LEU A 188 -8.42 3.04 3.49
CA LEU A 188 -7.12 3.66 3.78
C LEU A 188 -7.05 5.07 3.23
N ALA A 189 -7.41 5.27 1.97
CA ALA A 189 -7.36 6.57 1.33
C ALA A 189 -8.35 7.57 1.96
N TYR A 190 -9.55 7.13 2.35
CA TYR A 190 -10.50 7.98 3.07
C TYR A 190 -10.00 8.34 4.47
N HIS A 191 -9.44 7.39 5.22
CA HIS A 191 -8.89 7.64 6.54
C HIS A 191 -7.76 8.68 6.49
N MET A 192 -6.83 8.56 5.54
CA MET A 192 -5.75 9.53 5.34
C MET A 192 -6.23 10.93 4.90
N CYS A 193 -7.47 11.04 4.40
CA CYS A 193 -8.14 12.30 4.10
C CYS A 193 -9.14 12.74 5.19
N GLU A 194 -9.11 12.12 6.38
CA GLU A 194 -10.02 12.42 7.51
C GLU A 194 -11.52 12.19 7.16
N GLY A 195 -11.79 11.37 6.13
CA GLY A 195 -13.14 10.96 5.72
C GLY A 195 -13.65 9.74 6.50
N PHE A 196 -13.72 9.85 7.84
CA PHE A 196 -13.91 8.70 8.74
C PHE A 196 -15.18 7.88 8.48
N ILE A 197 -16.32 8.51 8.20
CA ILE A 197 -17.58 7.79 7.88
C ILE A 197 -17.42 6.89 6.65
N SER A 198 -16.80 7.42 5.59
CA SER A 198 -16.53 6.63 4.38
C SER A 198 -15.48 5.56 4.62
N ALA A 199 -14.44 5.86 5.40
CA ALA A 199 -13.43 4.88 5.79
C ALA A 199 -14.07 3.70 6.55
N TYR A 200 -14.91 3.99 7.55
CA TYR A 200 -15.64 2.99 8.33
C TYR A 200 -16.53 2.11 7.45
N TYR A 201 -17.35 2.70 6.58
CA TYR A 201 -18.21 1.96 5.64
C TYR A 201 -17.40 0.97 4.79
N HIS A 202 -16.30 1.43 4.19
CA HIS A 202 -15.46 0.59 3.36
C HIS A 202 -14.71 -0.48 4.18
N LEU A 203 -14.30 -0.19 5.42
CA LEU A 203 -13.66 -1.20 6.29
C LEU A 203 -14.61 -2.34 6.64
N GLN A 204 -15.89 -2.06 6.90
CA GLN A 204 -16.86 -3.13 7.16
C GLN A 204 -16.99 -4.08 5.96
N LYS A 205 -17.02 -3.53 4.73
CA LYS A 205 -17.04 -4.34 3.50
C LYS A 205 -15.75 -5.14 3.29
N ALA A 206 -14.60 -4.52 3.56
CA ALA A 206 -13.32 -5.22 3.50
C ALA A 206 -13.24 -6.37 4.53
N LYS A 207 -13.71 -6.12 5.76
CA LYS A 207 -13.76 -7.11 6.84
C LYS A 207 -14.60 -8.32 6.48
N GLU A 208 -15.82 -8.12 5.97
CA GLU A 208 -16.70 -9.19 5.49
C GLU A 208 -15.96 -10.11 4.50
N PHE A 209 -15.28 -9.51 3.53
CA PHE A 209 -14.50 -10.24 2.52
C PHE A 209 -13.28 -10.98 3.11
N PHE A 210 -12.53 -10.35 4.00
CA PHE A 210 -11.34 -10.98 4.60
C PHE A 210 -11.70 -12.10 5.58
N ILE A 211 -12.84 -12.00 6.28
CA ILE A 211 -13.41 -13.12 7.05
C ILE A 211 -13.79 -14.26 6.11
N PHE A 212 -14.55 -13.98 5.05
CA PHE A 212 -14.97 -14.99 4.09
C PHE A 212 -13.78 -15.73 3.43
N THR A 213 -12.67 -15.03 3.19
CA THR A 213 -11.45 -15.58 2.58
C THR A 213 -10.41 -16.08 3.59
N ASN A 214 -10.74 -16.10 4.89
CA ASN A 214 -9.83 -16.48 5.99
C ASN A 214 -8.48 -15.76 5.94
N ASN A 215 -8.49 -14.48 5.59
CA ASN A 215 -7.30 -13.65 5.46
C ASN A 215 -6.99 -12.94 6.78
N TYR A 216 -6.48 -13.69 7.76
CA TYR A 216 -6.24 -13.17 9.12
C TYR A 216 -5.30 -11.97 9.18
N HIS A 217 -4.30 -11.89 8.31
CA HIS A 217 -3.41 -10.73 8.20
C HIS A 217 -4.20 -9.46 7.83
N ARG A 218 -5.09 -9.54 6.85
CA ARG A 218 -5.93 -8.40 6.47
C ARG A 218 -7.08 -8.12 7.43
N ILE A 219 -7.57 -9.12 8.15
CA ILE A 219 -8.50 -8.91 9.27
C ILE A 219 -7.82 -8.06 10.35
N LEU A 220 -6.59 -8.40 10.75
CA LEU A 220 -5.81 -7.59 11.69
C LEU A 220 -5.63 -6.15 11.19
N ASP A 221 -5.23 -5.95 9.94
CA ASP A 221 -5.09 -4.60 9.35
C ASP A 221 -6.40 -3.81 9.44
N THR A 222 -7.50 -4.46 9.08
CA THR A 222 -8.83 -3.83 8.99
C THR A 222 -9.35 -3.47 10.38
N GLU A 223 -9.23 -4.38 11.33
CA GLU A 223 -9.62 -4.15 12.73
C GLU A 223 -8.77 -3.08 13.41
N SER A 224 -7.46 -3.07 13.13
CA SER A 224 -6.55 -2.05 13.64
C SER A 224 -6.96 -0.65 13.15
N LEU A 225 -7.29 -0.52 11.86
CA LEU A 225 -7.72 0.76 11.31
C LEU A 225 -9.11 1.17 11.80
N LEU A 226 -10.04 0.21 11.96
CA LEU A 226 -11.34 0.47 12.57
C LEU A 226 -11.17 1.00 14.00
N LEU A 227 -10.27 0.39 14.78
CA LEU A 227 -9.99 0.80 16.15
C LEU A 227 -9.46 2.24 16.21
N MET A 228 -8.48 2.59 15.37
CA MET A 228 -7.96 3.96 15.26
C MET A 228 -9.07 4.99 14.95
N ILE A 229 -9.96 4.69 14.00
CA ILE A 229 -11.06 5.59 13.65
C ILE A 229 -12.01 5.78 14.84
N THR A 230 -12.40 4.68 15.50
CA THR A 230 -13.33 4.75 16.65
C THR A 230 -12.73 5.44 17.87
N GLU A 231 -11.41 5.38 18.03
CA GLU A 231 -10.66 6.11 19.07
C GLU A 231 -10.66 7.62 18.79
N ASP A 232 -10.40 8.02 17.54
CA ASP A 232 -10.33 9.44 17.16
C ASP A 232 -11.71 10.13 17.20
N GLU A 233 -12.80 9.41 16.96
CA GLU A 233 -14.17 9.93 17.10
C GLU A 233 -14.68 9.92 18.57
N GLY A 234 -13.88 9.40 19.52
CA GLY A 234 -14.24 9.35 20.94
C GLY A 234 -15.44 8.45 21.25
N HIS A 235 -15.66 7.43 20.42
CA HIS A 235 -16.83 6.56 20.51
C HIS A 235 -16.66 5.35 21.44
N LEU A 236 -15.47 5.16 22.02
CA LEU A 236 -15.14 4.01 22.86
C LEU A 236 -14.66 4.45 24.24
N GLU A 237 -15.14 3.74 25.26
CA GLU A 237 -14.54 3.76 26.59
C GLU A 237 -13.12 3.18 26.52
N PHE A 238 -12.17 3.74 27.28
CA PHE A 238 -10.77 3.32 27.19
C PHE A 238 -10.56 1.83 27.58
N SER A 239 -11.40 1.29 28.47
CA SER A 239 -11.38 -0.14 28.80
C SER A 239 -11.71 -1.04 27.60
N GLU A 240 -12.59 -0.58 26.71
CA GLU A 240 -12.92 -1.32 25.49
C GLU A 240 -11.76 -1.26 24.49
N VAL A 241 -11.11 -0.10 24.35
CA VAL A 241 -9.90 0.06 23.55
C VAL A 241 -8.82 -0.94 23.97
N GLN A 242 -8.53 -1.01 25.27
CA GLN A 242 -7.55 -1.95 25.81
C GLN A 242 -7.91 -3.41 25.49
N MET A 243 -9.16 -3.81 25.73
CA MET A 243 -9.63 -5.16 25.40
C MET A 243 -9.46 -5.48 23.91
N ARG A 244 -9.75 -4.53 23.02
CA ARG A 244 -9.60 -4.72 21.57
C ARG A 244 -8.13 -4.87 21.16
N TYR A 245 -7.22 -4.08 21.72
CA TYR A 245 -5.78 -4.29 21.47
C TYR A 245 -5.29 -5.63 21.98
N ASP A 246 -5.69 -6.06 23.19
CA ASP A 246 -5.29 -7.36 23.72
C ASP A 246 -5.75 -8.52 22.82
N ASN A 247 -6.99 -8.46 22.30
CA ASN A 247 -7.49 -9.42 21.33
C ASN A 247 -6.70 -9.42 20.01
N LEU A 248 -6.37 -8.24 19.48
CA LEU A 248 -5.59 -8.13 18.23
C LEU A 248 -4.16 -8.64 18.41
N LEU A 249 -3.54 -8.40 19.58
CA LEU A 249 -2.21 -8.90 19.90
C LEU A 249 -2.19 -10.43 20.03
N ASP A 250 -3.21 -11.02 20.65
CA ASP A 250 -3.37 -12.48 20.73
C ASP A 250 -3.52 -13.12 19.33
N ILE A 251 -4.30 -12.49 18.44
CA ILE A 251 -4.42 -12.96 17.05
C ILE A 251 -3.08 -12.86 16.33
N ALA A 252 -2.38 -11.73 16.44
CA ALA A 252 -1.07 -11.52 15.81
C ALA A 252 -0.03 -12.55 16.27
N ASP A 253 -0.03 -12.89 17.56
CA ASP A 253 0.83 -13.94 18.11
C ASP A 253 0.49 -15.34 17.56
N LYS A 254 -0.80 -15.70 17.53
CA LYS A 254 -1.27 -16.99 17.00
C LYS A 254 -0.91 -17.21 15.54
N ILE A 255 -0.99 -16.16 14.71
CA ILE A 255 -0.60 -16.23 13.28
C ILE A 255 0.90 -15.96 13.06
N LYS A 256 1.66 -15.67 14.13
CA LYS A 256 3.10 -15.39 14.11
C LYS A 256 3.49 -14.21 13.21
N ASP A 257 2.65 -13.18 13.18
CA ASP A 257 2.90 -11.96 12.41
C ASP A 257 3.53 -10.88 13.29
N GLU A 258 4.85 -11.01 13.47
CA GLU A 258 5.65 -10.07 14.25
C GLU A 258 5.60 -8.64 13.68
N GLY A 259 5.45 -8.49 12.37
CA GLY A 259 5.36 -7.19 11.71
C GLY A 259 4.15 -6.39 12.19
N ARG A 260 2.97 -7.01 12.18
CA ARG A 260 1.74 -6.41 12.70
C ARG A 260 1.74 -6.29 14.21
N GLN A 261 2.35 -7.24 14.91
CA GLN A 261 2.51 -7.16 16.36
C GLN A 261 3.26 -5.89 16.78
N VAL A 262 4.34 -5.51 16.07
CA VAL A 262 5.06 -4.25 16.34
C VAL A 262 4.14 -3.04 16.17
N TYR A 263 3.35 -2.97 15.09
CA TYR A 263 2.42 -1.86 14.87
C TYR A 263 1.35 -1.80 15.96
N LEU A 264 0.73 -2.92 16.31
CA LEU A 264 -0.29 -3.00 17.36
C LEU A 264 0.26 -2.55 18.72
N LEU A 265 1.44 -3.03 19.11
CA LEU A 265 2.09 -2.63 20.36
C LEU A 265 2.41 -1.14 20.38
N HIS A 266 2.94 -0.60 19.27
CA HIS A 266 3.23 0.82 19.13
C HIS A 266 1.96 1.68 19.24
N ASN A 267 0.91 1.31 18.51
CA ASN A 267 -0.35 2.05 18.48
C ASN A 267 -1.02 2.03 19.84
N PHE A 268 -1.03 0.87 20.51
CA PHE A 268 -1.58 0.79 21.86
C PHE A 268 -0.79 1.64 22.86
N ALA A 269 0.54 1.62 22.78
CA ALA A 269 1.39 2.48 23.60
C ALA A 269 1.11 3.96 23.35
N TYR A 270 0.85 4.35 22.09
CA TYR A 270 0.46 5.71 21.74
C TYR A 270 -0.90 6.11 22.35
N GLN A 271 -1.88 5.20 22.37
CA GLN A 271 -3.15 5.48 23.02
C GLN A 271 -3.00 5.63 24.54
N LEU A 272 -2.25 4.73 25.18
CA LEU A 272 -1.90 4.86 26.60
C LEU A 272 -1.22 6.21 26.90
N TYR A 273 -0.30 6.64 26.03
CA TYR A 273 0.35 7.94 26.13
C TYR A 273 -0.64 9.10 26.03
N ARG A 274 -1.58 9.08 25.07
CA ARG A 274 -2.63 10.11 24.91
C ARG A 274 -3.54 10.21 26.14
N HIS A 275 -3.76 9.11 26.83
CA HIS A 275 -4.53 9.05 28.08
C HIS A 275 -3.69 9.33 29.34
N GLY A 276 -2.44 9.77 29.20
CA GLY A 276 -1.56 10.13 30.32
C GLY A 276 -0.98 8.92 31.08
N MET A 277 -1.20 7.69 30.60
CA MET A 277 -0.72 6.45 31.23
C MET A 277 0.73 6.16 30.83
N HIS A 278 1.64 7.10 31.09
CA HIS A 278 3.03 7.07 30.61
C HIS A 278 3.81 5.85 31.08
N GLN A 279 3.64 5.43 32.35
CA GLN A 279 4.32 4.24 32.90
C GLN A 279 3.96 2.97 32.14
N THR A 280 2.67 2.77 31.84
CA THR A 280 2.21 1.61 31.08
C THR A 280 2.62 1.71 29.62
N ALA A 281 2.52 2.90 29.00
CA ALA A 281 2.92 3.13 27.61
C ALA A 281 4.38 2.75 27.35
N VAL A 282 5.30 3.07 28.27
CA VAL A 282 6.71 2.67 28.20
C VAL A 282 6.88 1.17 28.02
N ILE A 283 6.13 0.35 28.78
CA ILE A 283 6.21 -1.11 28.72
C ILE A 283 5.83 -1.60 27.31
N TYR A 284 4.79 -1.05 26.71
CA TYR A 284 4.33 -1.46 25.38
C TYR A 284 5.27 -0.96 24.27
N TYR A 285 5.83 0.24 24.37
CA TYR A 285 6.87 0.68 23.43
C TYR A 285 8.12 -0.19 23.52
N GLN A 286 8.56 -0.58 24.72
CA GLN A 286 9.68 -1.51 24.90
C GLN A 286 9.39 -2.88 24.30
N LYS A 287 8.17 -3.42 24.46
CA LYS A 287 7.74 -4.64 23.79
C LYS A 287 7.81 -4.49 22.26
N ALA A 288 7.31 -3.39 21.71
CA ALA A 288 7.36 -3.13 20.27
C ALA A 288 8.80 -3.10 19.73
N MET A 289 9.71 -2.42 20.45
CA MET A 289 11.14 -2.39 20.11
C MET A 289 11.78 -3.78 20.16
N LYS A 290 11.44 -4.59 21.17
CA LYS A 290 11.99 -5.95 21.33
C LYS A 290 11.52 -6.92 20.25
N VAL A 291 10.26 -6.85 19.84
CA VAL A 291 9.71 -7.71 18.77
C VAL A 291 10.27 -7.31 17.41
N ASN A 292 10.60 -6.03 17.22
CA ASN A 292 11.13 -5.56 15.96
C ASN A 292 12.57 -6.02 15.71
N LYS A 293 12.75 -6.97 14.80
CA LYS A 293 14.06 -7.58 14.52
C LYS A 293 14.92 -6.80 13.53
N THR A 294 14.31 -6.10 12.56
CA THR A 294 15.05 -5.63 11.37
C THR A 294 14.62 -4.27 10.86
N ASN A 295 13.41 -3.79 11.15
CA ASN A 295 12.91 -2.55 10.57
C ASN A 295 13.32 -1.34 11.42
N LYS A 296 14.39 -0.65 11.00
CA LYS A 296 14.94 0.52 11.70
C LYS A 296 13.93 1.66 11.86
N PHE A 297 13.09 1.91 10.87
CA PHE A 297 12.04 2.92 10.96
C PHE A 297 11.03 2.60 12.08
N ASN A 298 10.48 1.39 12.10
CA ASN A 298 9.53 0.97 13.12
C ASN A 298 10.14 0.95 14.54
N TYR A 299 11.44 0.65 14.63
CA TYR A 299 12.18 0.66 15.89
C TYR A 299 12.27 2.09 16.42
N LEU A 300 12.79 3.01 15.60
CA LEU A 300 12.93 4.42 15.95
C LEU A 300 11.58 5.09 16.23
N ASN A 301 10.52 4.69 15.53
CA ASN A 301 9.17 5.18 15.83
C ASN A 301 8.74 4.82 17.26
N SER A 302 8.93 3.56 17.65
CA SER A 302 8.63 3.09 19.00
C SER A 302 9.58 3.67 20.04
N PHE A 303 10.85 3.84 19.69
CA PHE A 303 11.86 4.42 20.58
C PHE A 303 11.61 5.90 20.86
N PHE A 304 11.21 6.64 19.82
CA PHE A 304 10.79 8.03 19.98
C PHE A 304 9.52 8.14 20.85
N GLY A 305 8.54 7.25 20.66
CA GLY A 305 7.36 7.15 21.53
C GLY A 305 7.72 6.85 22.99
N TYR A 306 8.65 5.92 23.22
CA TYR A 306 9.21 5.61 24.54
C TYR A 306 9.85 6.85 25.17
N MET A 307 10.75 7.53 24.47
CA MET A 307 11.43 8.74 24.96
C MET A 307 10.42 9.83 25.34
N ARG A 308 9.39 10.04 24.51
CA ARG A 308 8.30 10.98 24.82
C ARG A 308 7.57 10.63 26.11
N CYS A 309 7.27 9.35 26.34
CA CYS A 309 6.63 8.92 27.60
C CYS A 309 7.52 9.18 28.82
N VAL A 310 8.83 8.92 28.70
CA VAL A 310 9.79 9.18 29.77
C VAL A 310 9.84 10.68 30.09
N TYR A 311 9.93 11.52 29.06
CA TYR A 311 9.97 12.96 29.19
C TYR A 311 8.67 13.55 29.76
N ASP A 312 7.53 13.34 29.11
CA ASP A 312 6.25 13.95 29.50
C ASP A 312 5.74 13.38 30.83
N GLY A 313 5.99 12.08 31.08
CA GLY A 313 5.65 11.41 32.34
C GLY A 313 6.60 11.69 33.48
N LYS A 314 7.71 12.42 33.25
CA LYS A 314 8.76 12.70 34.24
C LYS A 314 9.26 11.42 34.94
N LEU A 315 9.48 10.38 34.14
CA LEU A 315 9.81 9.05 34.64
C LEU A 315 11.29 8.89 34.98
N GLU A 316 12.14 9.75 34.43
CA GLU A 316 13.59 9.77 34.63
C GLU A 316 14.10 11.21 34.77
N ASP A 317 15.34 11.37 35.23
CA ASP A 317 15.99 12.67 35.31
C ASP A 317 16.46 13.20 33.94
N GLU A 318 16.78 14.50 33.89
CA GLU A 318 17.19 15.20 32.67
C GLU A 318 18.42 14.58 31.99
N GLN A 319 19.43 14.15 32.75
CA GLN A 319 20.66 13.57 32.19
C GLN A 319 20.37 12.23 31.53
N THR A 320 19.53 11.42 32.18
CA THR A 320 19.07 10.13 31.64
C THR A 320 18.27 10.34 30.34
N ILE A 321 17.35 11.32 30.32
CA ILE A 321 16.59 11.65 29.10
C ILE A 321 17.52 12.12 27.97
N ILE A 322 18.50 12.98 28.27
CA ILE A 322 19.51 13.43 27.28
C ILE A 322 20.29 12.23 26.73
N SER A 323 20.64 11.25 27.58
CA SER A 323 21.31 10.02 27.13
C SER A 323 20.45 9.21 26.17
N ILE A 324 19.16 9.02 26.48
CA ILE A 324 18.19 8.33 25.60
C ILE A 324 18.07 9.06 24.25
N ILE A 325 18.00 10.39 24.26
CA ILE A 325 17.93 11.20 23.04
C ILE A 325 19.19 11.04 22.19
N LYS A 326 20.38 11.02 22.81
CA LYS A 326 21.66 10.81 22.10
C LYS A 326 21.72 9.43 21.44
N GLU A 327 21.31 8.38 22.15
CA GLU A 327 21.19 7.03 21.58
C GLU A 327 20.25 7.04 20.36
N GLY A 328 19.10 7.72 20.47
CA GLY A 328 18.15 7.86 19.37
C GLY A 328 18.73 8.59 18.16
N LEU A 329 19.54 9.63 18.39
CA LEU A 329 20.23 10.37 17.34
C LEU A 329 21.28 9.51 16.64
N GLU A 330 22.05 8.74 17.38
CA GLU A 330 23.07 7.85 16.82
C GLU A 330 22.43 6.77 15.94
N GLU A 331 21.39 6.11 16.43
CA GLU A 331 20.65 5.10 15.67
C GLU A 331 19.95 5.70 14.45
N ALA A 332 19.29 6.86 14.59
CA ALA A 332 18.64 7.53 13.46
C ALA A 332 19.64 7.99 12.40
N THR A 333 20.82 8.48 12.81
CA THR A 333 21.88 8.92 11.90
C THR A 333 22.50 7.74 11.16
N SER A 334 22.86 6.67 11.88
CA SER A 334 23.47 5.47 11.29
C SER A 334 22.52 4.76 10.32
N SER A 335 21.22 4.76 10.60
CA SER A 335 20.18 4.19 9.74
C SER A 335 19.61 5.18 8.69
N LYS A 336 20.14 6.41 8.62
CA LYS A 336 19.73 7.49 7.68
C LYS A 336 18.24 7.86 7.77
N GLN A 337 17.67 7.80 8.96
CA GLN A 337 16.25 8.10 9.22
C GLN A 337 16.06 9.56 9.61
N LEU A 338 16.06 10.45 8.61
CA LEU A 338 16.10 11.91 8.79
C LEU A 338 14.95 12.46 9.66
N LEU A 339 13.74 11.92 9.53
CA LEU A 339 12.58 12.31 10.36
C LEU A 339 12.89 12.20 11.86
N PHE A 340 13.45 11.07 12.29
CA PHE A 340 13.79 10.84 13.70
C PHE A 340 14.99 11.67 14.15
N ILE A 341 15.94 11.97 13.26
CA ILE A 341 17.02 12.93 13.57
C ILE A 341 16.43 14.29 13.94
N HIS A 342 15.45 14.79 13.17
CA HIS A 342 14.79 16.05 13.51
C HIS A 342 14.03 15.96 14.83
N PHE A 343 13.28 14.87 15.06
CA PHE A 343 12.50 14.70 16.27
C PHE A 343 13.35 14.63 17.54
N PHE A 344 14.43 13.84 17.54
CA PHE A 344 15.33 13.77 18.69
C PHE A 344 16.08 15.10 18.92
N LYS A 345 16.54 15.79 17.87
CA LYS A 345 17.14 17.14 18.01
C LYS A 345 16.19 18.14 18.62
N LEU A 346 14.92 18.11 18.20
CA LEU A 346 13.91 19.01 18.75
C LEU A 346 13.68 18.74 20.24
N TYR A 347 13.60 17.47 20.65
CA TYR A 347 13.48 17.10 22.06
C TYR A 347 14.74 17.40 22.87
N PHE A 348 15.94 17.35 22.26
CA PHE A 348 17.17 17.78 22.92
C PHE A 348 17.08 19.25 23.38
N TYR A 349 16.64 20.15 22.50
CA TYR A 349 16.45 21.57 22.86
C TYR A 349 15.35 21.74 23.92
N LYS A 350 14.27 20.95 23.81
CA LYS A 350 13.15 20.99 24.75
C LYS A 350 13.59 20.60 26.17
N VAL A 351 14.34 19.51 26.31
CA VAL A 351 14.86 19.02 27.60
C VAL A 351 15.90 19.98 28.18
N SER A 352 16.75 20.56 27.33
CA SER A 352 17.78 21.51 27.74
C SER A 352 17.25 22.93 28.01
N ASN A 353 15.93 23.14 27.93
CA ASN A 353 15.25 24.44 28.06
C ASN A 353 15.78 25.53 27.10
N GLU A 354 16.25 25.13 25.91
CA GLU A 354 16.78 26.03 24.89
C GLU A 354 15.67 26.52 23.94
N THR A 355 14.71 27.29 24.46
CA THR A 355 13.51 27.74 23.72
C THR A 355 13.82 28.43 22.39
N SER A 356 14.82 29.32 22.35
CA SER A 356 15.21 30.01 21.11
C SER A 356 15.74 29.04 20.05
N ASN A 357 16.54 28.05 20.45
CA ASN A 357 17.08 27.05 19.53
C ASN A 357 15.99 26.08 19.06
N TYR A 358 15.05 25.72 19.94
CA TYR A 358 13.88 24.92 19.59
C TYR A 358 13.08 25.55 18.44
N TYR A 359 12.63 26.80 18.61
CA TYR A 359 11.78 27.45 17.60
C TYR A 359 12.56 27.83 16.34
N SER A 360 13.84 28.22 16.46
CA SER A 360 14.70 28.44 15.29
C SER A 360 14.88 27.16 14.46
N TYR A 361 15.14 26.02 15.11
CA TYR A 361 15.28 24.74 14.44
C TYR A 361 13.97 24.27 13.80
N LEU A 362 12.86 24.48 14.49
CA LEU A 362 11.53 24.13 14.02
C LEU A 362 11.17 24.91 12.74
N GLU A 363 11.40 26.23 12.74
CA GLU A 363 11.17 27.12 11.59
C GLU A 363 12.05 26.78 10.38
N VAL A 364 13.37 26.65 10.59
CA VAL A 364 14.35 26.59 9.50
C VAL A 364 14.61 25.17 9.00
N SER A 365 14.42 24.15 9.85
CA SER A 365 14.80 22.77 9.53
C SER A 365 13.60 21.83 9.47
N LEU A 366 12.83 21.69 10.56
CA LEU A 366 11.82 20.62 10.65
C LEU A 366 10.60 20.89 9.76
N ILE A 367 10.01 22.08 9.80
CA ILE A 367 8.81 22.38 9.01
C ILE A 367 9.06 22.28 7.50
N PRO A 368 10.11 22.89 6.92
CA PRO A 368 10.41 22.73 5.49
C PRO A 368 10.57 21.27 5.09
N TYR A 369 11.25 20.47 5.92
CA TYR A 369 11.40 19.04 5.69
C TYR A 369 10.06 18.30 5.69
N LEU A 370 9.21 18.52 6.70
CA LEU A 370 7.89 17.89 6.79
C LEU A 370 6.99 18.26 5.60
N TYR A 371 7.09 19.51 5.11
CA TYR A 371 6.40 19.96 3.91
C TYR A 371 6.88 19.21 2.66
N GLU A 372 8.21 19.08 2.48
CA GLU A 372 8.83 18.39 1.35
C GLU A 372 8.39 16.92 1.26
N ILE A 373 8.39 16.21 2.40
CA ILE A 373 7.97 14.80 2.47
C ILE A 373 6.45 14.62 2.56
N LYS A 374 5.67 15.72 2.51
CA LYS A 374 4.20 15.73 2.61
C LYS A 374 3.65 15.07 3.88
N HIS A 375 4.35 15.21 5.02
CA HIS A 375 3.94 14.60 6.29
C HIS A 375 2.95 15.48 7.07
N LYS A 376 1.70 15.55 6.58
CA LYS A 376 0.65 16.46 7.07
C LYS A 376 0.45 16.48 8.60
N THR A 377 0.32 15.32 9.25
CA THR A 377 -0.02 15.25 10.68
C THR A 377 0.98 15.99 11.58
N TYR A 378 2.28 15.73 11.40
CA TYR A 378 3.32 16.45 12.15
C TYR A 378 3.49 17.89 11.68
N PHE A 379 3.34 18.14 10.37
CA PHE A 379 3.40 19.50 9.83
C PHE A 379 2.37 20.39 10.51
N ASP A 380 1.11 19.96 10.55
CA ASP A 380 0.01 20.71 11.17
C ASP A 380 0.22 20.88 12.68
N TYR A 381 0.74 19.86 13.38
CA TYR A 381 1.05 19.93 14.81
C TYR A 381 2.14 20.98 15.11
N PHE A 382 3.30 20.89 14.47
CA PHE A 382 4.43 21.79 14.75
C PHE A 382 4.20 23.21 14.23
N ILE A 383 3.38 23.38 13.19
CA ILE A 383 2.97 24.71 12.74
C ILE A 383 2.10 25.41 13.78
N LYS A 384 1.14 24.70 14.38
CA LYS A 384 0.31 25.29 15.43
C LYS A 384 1.17 25.77 16.62
N ASP A 385 2.15 24.96 17.03
CA ASP A 385 3.13 25.32 18.07
C ASP A 385 3.93 26.58 17.70
N LEU A 386 4.46 26.65 16.47
CA LEU A 386 5.22 27.82 16.00
C LEU A 386 4.36 29.10 15.91
N ILE A 387 3.14 28.97 15.40
CA ILE A 387 2.20 30.11 15.29
C ILE A 387 1.89 30.65 16.68
N GLN A 388 1.61 29.77 17.64
CA GLN A 388 1.36 30.16 19.03
C GLN A 388 2.56 30.89 19.62
N PHE A 389 3.78 30.42 19.36
CA PHE A 389 4.99 31.11 19.79
C PHE A 389 5.12 32.51 19.18
N TYR A 390 4.83 32.72 17.89
CA TYR A 390 4.88 34.05 17.30
C TYR A 390 3.80 34.99 17.85
N ILE A 391 2.59 34.48 18.12
CA ILE A 391 1.53 35.27 18.75
C ILE A 391 1.98 35.74 20.13
N LEU A 392 2.55 34.84 20.95
CA LEU A 392 3.01 35.19 22.30
C LEU A 392 4.18 36.18 22.32
N ASN A 393 4.94 36.31 21.24
CA ASN A 393 6.06 37.24 21.11
C ASN A 393 5.73 38.48 20.24
N ASP A 394 4.46 38.70 19.89
CA ASP A 394 3.99 39.81 19.03
C ASP A 394 4.68 39.89 17.64
N ASP A 395 5.14 38.76 17.12
CA ASP A 395 6.03 38.68 15.94
C ASP A 395 5.24 38.66 14.61
N SER A 396 4.43 39.70 14.40
CA SER A 396 3.43 39.82 13.32
C SER A 396 4.01 39.68 11.90
N ASN A 397 5.26 40.11 11.69
CA ASN A 397 5.95 40.00 10.40
C ASN A 397 6.27 38.54 10.05
N LYS A 398 6.71 37.76 11.05
CA LYS A 398 6.99 36.33 10.86
C LYS A 398 5.72 35.55 10.56
N LEU A 399 4.61 35.83 11.25
CA LEU A 399 3.30 35.23 10.96
C LEU A 399 2.88 35.47 9.50
N LEU A 400 3.00 36.70 9.00
CA LEU A 400 2.61 37.05 7.63
C LEU A 400 3.50 36.36 6.59
N GLN A 401 4.82 36.33 6.81
CA GLN A 401 5.76 35.64 5.92
C GLN A 401 5.48 34.13 5.89
N PHE A 402 5.18 33.55 7.04
CA PHE A 402 4.94 32.13 7.18
C PHE A 402 3.63 31.68 6.53
N SER A 403 2.53 32.45 6.69
CA SER A 403 1.26 32.19 6.01
C SER A 403 1.41 32.19 4.48
N LYS A 404 2.23 33.12 3.94
CA LYS A 404 2.54 33.17 2.50
C LYS A 404 3.29 31.94 2.00
N ASN A 405 4.28 31.46 2.77
CA ASN A 405 5.12 30.33 2.36
C ASN A 405 4.37 28.99 2.30
N TYR A 406 3.37 28.80 3.16
CA TYR A 406 2.69 27.51 3.32
C TYR A 406 1.19 27.54 2.98
N SER A 407 0.68 28.66 2.45
CA SER A 407 -0.74 28.83 2.09
C SER A 407 -1.71 28.50 3.23
N ILE A 408 -1.33 28.81 4.47
CA ILE A 408 -2.13 28.51 5.67
C ILE A 408 -3.22 29.58 5.81
N LYS A 409 -4.49 29.16 5.85
CA LYS A 409 -5.59 30.03 6.31
C LYS A 409 -5.50 30.17 7.82
N ILE A 410 -5.03 31.32 8.30
CA ILE A 410 -5.11 31.66 9.72
C ILE A 410 -6.55 32.07 10.00
N SER A 411 -7.36 31.15 10.53
CA SER A 411 -8.58 31.54 11.24
C SER A 411 -8.15 31.99 12.63
N MET A 412 -8.21 33.29 12.88
CA MET A 412 -8.18 33.79 14.26
C MET A 412 -9.52 33.42 14.88
N GLU A 413 -9.56 32.34 15.66
CA GLU A 413 -10.68 32.08 16.56
C GLU A 413 -10.42 32.91 17.83
N GLU A 414 -11.35 33.82 18.11
CA GLU A 414 -11.46 34.59 19.37
C GLU A 414 -12.03 33.73 20.50
#